data_AF-A0A1V5QBC3-F1
#
_entry.id   AF-A0A1V5QBC3-F1
#
_cell.length_a   1.000
_cell.length_b   1.000
_cell.length_c   1.000
_cell.angle_alpha   90.00
_cell.angle_beta   90.00
_cell.angle_gamma   90.00
#
_symmetry.space_group_name_H-M   'P 1'
#
loop_
_entity.id
_entity.type
_entity.pdbx_description
1 polymer ?
#
loop_
_entity_poly.entity_id
_entity_poly.type
_entity_poly.pdbx_seq_one_letter_code
_entity_poly.pdbx_strand_id
1 'polypeptide(L)' 'MSDSADLVLNDRTVSRIHARITTENDHFFIQDCNSTNGTFLNGMELKGDEMAMLSKNDEIEIGHVKLSYR' A
#
# COMPACT_ATOMS: atom_id res chain seq x y z
N MET A 1 -19.18 -5.33 -9.95
CA MET A 1 -17.76 -5.68 -9.76
C MET A 1 -17.44 -5.36 -8.32
N SER A 2 -17.03 -6.35 -7.53
CA SER A 2 -16.81 -6.16 -6.10
C SER A 2 -15.54 -5.34 -5.92
N ASP A 3 -15.65 -4.10 -5.44
CA ASP A 3 -14.51 -3.34 -4.92
C ASP A 3 -14.11 -3.94 -3.56
N SER A 4 -13.63 -5.18 -3.62
CA SER A 4 -13.15 -5.94 -2.46
C SER A 4 -11.64 -5.86 -2.43
N ALA A 5 -11.10 -5.43 -1.29
CA ALA A 5 -9.68 -5.58 -1.02
C ALA A 5 -9.34 -7.07 -0.83
N ASP A 6 -8.23 -7.50 -1.42
CA ASP A 6 -7.71 -8.86 -1.24
C ASP A 6 -7.14 -9.06 0.18
N LEU A 7 -6.61 -7.98 0.77
CA LEU A 7 -6.15 -7.93 2.15
C LEU A 7 -6.97 -6.90 2.93
N VAL A 8 -7.74 -7.37 3.91
CA VAL A 8 -8.56 -6.51 4.76
C VAL A 8 -7.81 -6.25 6.07
N LEU A 9 -7.47 -4.99 6.30
CA LEU A 9 -6.94 -4.52 7.57
C LEU A 9 -8.10 -3.95 8.39
N ASN A 10 -8.33 -4.49 9.58
CA ASN A 10 -9.40 -4.01 10.47
C ASN A 10 -8.91 -2.83 11.31
N ASP A 11 -8.64 -1.71 10.66
CA ASP A 11 -8.22 -0.46 11.31
C ASP A 11 -9.00 0.72 10.73
N ARG A 12 -9.41 1.65 11.61
CA ARG A 12 -10.23 2.80 11.24
C ARG A 12 -9.47 3.82 10.39
N THR A 13 -8.15 3.77 10.42
CA THR A 13 -7.27 4.64 9.63
C THR A 13 -7.05 4.10 8.21
N VAL A 14 -7.54 2.90 7.92
CA VAL A 14 -7.40 2.28 6.61
C VAL A 14 -8.67 2.49 5.78
N SER A 15 -8.55 3.24 4.67
CA SER A 15 -9.60 3.35 3.65
C SER A 15 -10.04 1.99 3.10
N ARG A 16 -11.29 1.90 2.60
CA ARG A 16 -11.84 0.66 2.02
C ARG A 16 -10.94 0.04 0.96
N ILE A 17 -10.44 0.88 0.06
CA ILE A 17 -9.36 0.57 -0.88
C ILE A 17 -8.29 1.60 -0.59
N HIS A 18 -7.20 1.18 0.06
CA HIS A 18 -6.19 2.10 0.57
C HIS A 18 -4.96 2.14 -0.32
N ALA A 19 -4.42 0.97 -0.62
CA ALA A 19 -3.28 0.81 -1.49
C ALA A 19 -3.52 -0.39 -2.39
N ARG A 20 -2.87 -0.38 -3.56
CA ARG A 20 -2.86 -1.49 -4.50
C ARG A 20 -1.43 -1.96 -4.67
N ILE A 21 -1.24 -3.28 -4.64
CA ILE A 21 0.01 -3.92 -5.02
C ILE A 21 -0.20 -4.56 -6.38
N THR A 22 0.65 -4.22 -7.34
CA THR A 22 0.69 -4.82 -8.68
C THR A 22 2.01 -5.55 -8.89
N THR A 23 2.00 -6.51 -9.80
CA THR A 23 3.22 -7.24 -10.18
C THR A 23 3.48 -6.97 -11.66
N GLU A 24 4.66 -6.46 -11.99
CA GLU A 24 5.11 -6.22 -13.35
C GLU A 24 6.55 -6.71 -13.52
N ASN A 25 6.81 -7.53 -14.55
CA ASN A 25 8.14 -8.06 -14.87
C ASN A 25 8.87 -8.68 -13.66
N ASP A 26 8.17 -9.52 -12.87
CA ASP A 26 8.66 -10.12 -11.62
C ASP A 26 9.01 -9.15 -10.48
N HIS A 27 8.64 -7.88 -10.62
CA HIS A 27 8.77 -6.87 -9.57
C HIS A 27 7.41 -6.52 -9.00
N PHE A 28 7.36 -6.28 -7.70
CA PHE A 28 6.15 -5.81 -7.02
C PHE A 28 6.18 -4.30 -6.92
N PHE A 29 5.04 -3.66 -7.15
CA PHE A 29 4.86 -2.23 -7.02
C PHE A 29 3.71 -1.95 -6.09
N ILE A 30 3.82 -0.90 -5.29
CA ILE A 30 2.76 -0.39 -4.43
C ILE A 30 2.37 1.02 -4.87
N GLN A 31 1.07 1.28 -4.84
CA GLN A 31 0.47 2.57 -5.17
C GLN A 31 -0.59 2.94 -4.13
N ASP A 32 -0.61 4.18 -3.68
CA ASP A 32 -1.71 4.70 -2.87
C ASP A 32 -2.98 4.89 -3.74
N CYS A 33 -4.15 4.57 -3.19
CA CYS A 33 -5.42 4.68 -3.90
C CYS A 33 -6.23 5.90 -3.45
N ASN A 34 -5.58 7.06 -3.32
CA ASN A 34 -6.15 8.28 -2.71
C ASN A 34 -6.74 7.98 -1.33
N SER A 35 -5.93 7.32 -0.50
CA SER A 35 -6.32 7.01 0.87
C SER A 35 -6.39 8.27 1.73
N THR A 36 -7.11 8.19 2.87
CA THR A 36 -7.27 9.36 3.75
C THR A 36 -6.02 9.66 4.57
N ASN A 37 -5.24 8.63 4.94
CA ASN A 37 -4.08 8.77 5.82
C ASN A 37 -2.75 8.52 5.10
N GLY A 38 -2.78 8.24 3.80
CA GLY A 38 -1.60 8.01 2.98
C GLY A 38 -1.01 6.60 3.14
N THR A 39 -0.21 6.24 2.14
CA THR A 39 0.65 5.06 2.14
C THR A 39 2.10 5.50 2.18
N PHE A 40 2.92 4.88 3.03
CA PHE A 40 4.34 5.17 3.14
C PHE A 40 5.17 3.92 2.88
N LEU A 41 6.29 4.08 2.19
CA LEU A 41 7.29 3.04 1.97
C LEU A 41 8.59 3.47 2.65
N ASN A 42 9.05 2.69 3.62
CA ASN A 42 10.24 2.98 4.42
C ASN A 42 10.24 4.40 5.03
N GLY A 43 9.07 4.88 5.45
CA GLY A 43 8.85 6.21 6.02
C GLY A 43 8.73 7.35 4.98
N MET A 44 8.79 7.05 3.68
CA MET A 44 8.55 8.01 2.61
C MET A 44 7.12 7.88 2.09
N GLU A 45 6.36 8.97 2.09
CA GLU A 45 4.98 9.01 1.59
C GLU A 45 4.95 8.82 0.07
N LEU A 46 4.06 7.94 -0.41
CA LEU A 46 3.76 7.78 -1.83
C LEU A 46 2.77 8.88 -2.23
N LYS A 47 3.18 9.78 -3.12
CA LYS A 47 2.34 10.93 -3.48
C LYS A 47 1.45 10.63 -4.69
N GLY A 48 0.15 10.81 -4.52
CA GLY A 48 -0.81 10.70 -5.62
C GLY A 48 -0.76 9.32 -6.30
N ASP A 49 -0.72 9.31 -7.63
CA ASP A 49 -0.70 8.07 -8.44
C ASP A 49 0.72 7.47 -8.60
N GLU A 50 1.71 7.86 -7.77
CA GLU A 50 3.06 7.30 -7.83
C GLU A 50 3.09 5.81 -7.48
N MET A 51 3.83 5.03 -8.28
CA MET A 51 4.12 3.63 -8.03
C MET A 51 5.55 3.49 -7.50
N ALA A 52 5.70 2.83 -6.36
CA ALA A 52 7.00 2.50 -5.80
C ALA A 52 7.27 1.00 -5.88
N MET A 53 8.48 0.63 -6.30
CA MET A 53 8.90 -0.77 -6.36
C MET A 53 9.21 -1.29 -4.96
N LEU A 54 8.61 -2.42 -4.60
CA LEU A 54 8.86 -3.12 -3.34
C LEU A 54 10.08 -4.03 -3.47
N SER A 55 10.97 -3.92 -2.49
CA SER A 55 12.15 -4.74 -2.32
C SER A 55 12.08 -5.51 -1.00
N LYS A 56 12.72 -6.68 -0.96
CA LYS A 56 12.74 -7.51 0.25
C LYS A 56 13.23 -6.70 1.47
N ASN A 57 12.52 -6.84 2.58
CA ASN A 57 12.68 -6.12 3.85
C ASN A 57 12.14 -4.68 3.88
N ASP A 58 11.40 -4.26 2.87
CA ASP A 58 10.70 -2.97 2.92
C ASP A 58 9.58 -2.97 3.96
N GLU A 59 9.45 -1.84 4.65
CA GLU A 59 8.32 -1.54 5.53
C GLU A 59 7.32 -0.67 4.79
N ILE A 60 6.08 -1.15 4.72
CA ILE A 60 4.94 -0.44 4.16
C ILE A 60 4.06 0.02 5.33
N GLU A 61 3.74 1.30 5.39
CA GLU A 61 2.78 1.85 6.32
C GLU A 61 1.49 2.21 5.56
N ILE A 62 0.36 1.70 6.01
CA ILE A 62 -0.98 1.93 5.46
C ILE A 62 -1.82 2.53 6.58
N GLY A 63 -2.08 3.84 6.53
CA GLY A 63 -2.63 4.57 7.67
C GLY A 63 -1.72 4.46 8.90
N HIS A 64 -2.16 3.78 9.96
CA HIS A 64 -1.32 3.49 11.14
C HIS A 64 -0.90 2.03 11.27
N VAL A 65 -1.11 1.22 10.22
CA VAL A 65 -0.74 -0.18 10.18
C VAL A 65 0.59 -0.33 9.46
N LYS A 66 1.54 -1.03 10.09
CA LYS A 66 2.83 -1.38 9.48
C LYS A 66 2.85 -2.81 9.00
N LEU A 67 3.30 -3.01 7.76
CA LEU A 67 3.46 -4.29 7.09
C LEU A 67 4.92 -4.43 6.65
N SER A 68 5.50 -5.61 6.85
CA SER A 68 6.85 -5.92 6.39
C SER A 68 6.81 -6.82 5.17
N TYR A 69 7.42 -6.43 4.06
CA TYR A 69 7.59 -7.26 2.87
C TYR A 69 8.85 -8.12 3.01
N ARG A 70 8.72 -9.45 2.94
CA ARG A 70 9.81 -10.40 3.23
C ARG A 70 9.75 -11.66 2.39
#